data_AF-A0A2R6IPD3-F1
#
_entry.id   AF-A0A2R6IPD3-F1
#
_cell.length_a   1.000
_cell.length_b   1.000
_cell.length_c   1.000
_cell.angle_alpha   90.00
_cell.angle_beta   90.00
_cell.angle_gamma   90.00
#
_symmetry.space_group_name_H-M   'P 1'
#
loop_
_entity.id
_entity.type
_entity.pdbx_description
1 polymer ?
#
loop_
_entity_poly.entity_id
_entity_poly.type
_entity_poly.pdbx_seq_one_letter_code
_entity_poly.pdbx_strand_id
1 'polypeptide(L)'
;MTHLYAIQRDILEYLGDRPSATTTVIRRHLAYSADVPVTYDALEPHLTQLEERGLVQARDPEESGTTYYRRAGSGPVRTQTASD
;
A
#
# COMPACT_ATOMS: atom_id res chain seq x y z
N MET A 1 19.66 4.77 11.75
CA MET A 1 18.43 3.95 11.77
C MET A 1 17.23 4.88 11.59
N THR A 2 16.91 5.37 10.37
CA THR A 2 15.75 6.27 10.26
C THR A 2 15.15 6.52 8.86
N HIS A 3 15.53 5.81 7.80
CA HIS A 3 14.91 5.99 6.47
C HIS A 3 13.84 4.95 6.14
N LEU A 4 14.02 3.69 6.58
CA LEU A 4 13.05 2.61 6.35
C LEU A 4 11.66 2.87 6.94
N TYR A 5 11.61 3.54 8.10
CA TYR A 5 10.34 3.93 8.73
C TYR A 5 9.65 5.10 8.03
N ALA A 6 10.40 5.99 7.39
CA ALA A 6 9.84 7.16 6.70
C ALA A 6 9.04 6.72 5.46
N ILE A 7 9.61 5.84 4.63
CA ILE A 7 8.94 5.32 3.43
C ILE A 7 7.66 4.56 3.80
N GLN A 8 7.73 3.67 4.80
CA GLN A 8 6.54 2.92 5.24
C GLN A 8 5.45 3.82 5.80
N ARG A 9 5.83 4.88 6.55
CA ARG A 9 4.88 5.86 7.06
C ARG A 9 4.22 6.64 5.92
N ASP A 10 4.99 7.15 4.97
CA ASP A 10 4.46 7.87 3.80
C ASP A 10 3.50 7.00 2.99
N ILE A 11 3.80 5.71 2.79
CA ILE A 11 2.89 4.77 2.13
C ILE A 11 1.56 4.67 2.89
N LEU A 12 1.60 4.53 4.22
CA LEU A 12 0.39 4.41 5.04
C LEU A 12 -0.42 5.70 5.11
N GLU A 13 0.23 6.86 5.13
CA GLU A 13 -0.43 8.17 5.03
C GLU A 13 -1.09 8.30 3.65
N TYR A 14 -0.36 8.04 2.57
CA TYR A 14 -0.85 8.09 1.19
C TYR A 14 -2.06 7.19 0.93
N LEU A 15 -2.05 5.97 1.47
CA LEU A 15 -3.14 5.00 1.37
C LEU A 15 -4.27 5.28 2.36
N GLY A 16 -4.06 6.09 3.40
CA GLY A 16 -5.12 6.50 4.34
C GLY A 16 -6.15 7.43 3.70
N ASP A 17 -5.70 8.27 2.76
CA ASP A 17 -6.55 9.27 2.09
C ASP A 17 -7.27 8.71 0.85
N ARG A 18 -7.10 7.43 0.53
CA ARG A 18 -7.53 6.83 -0.74
C ARG A 18 -8.11 5.41 -0.56
N PRO A 19 -9.03 4.98 -1.43
CA PRO A 19 -9.59 3.63 -1.36
C PRO A 19 -8.57 2.54 -1.73
N SER A 20 -7.71 2.80 -2.72
CA SER A 20 -6.59 1.94 -3.12
C SER A 20 -5.63 2.67 -4.05
N ALA A 21 -4.43 2.12 -4.26
CA ALA A 21 -3.45 2.60 -5.23
C ALA A 21 -2.59 1.45 -5.77
N THR A 22 -2.08 1.56 -6.99
CA THR A 22 -1.13 0.59 -7.56
C THR A 22 0.30 0.90 -7.16
N THR A 23 1.22 -0.08 -7.27
CA THR A 23 2.66 0.13 -7.01
C THR A 23 3.21 1.33 -7.79
N THR A 24 2.81 1.51 -9.04
CA THR A 24 3.22 2.64 -9.88
C THR A 24 2.79 3.99 -9.31
N VAL A 25 1.55 4.07 -8.82
CA VAL A 25 1.01 5.30 -8.24
C VAL A 25 1.69 5.62 -6.90
N ILE A 26 1.91 4.60 -6.06
CA ILE A 26 2.63 4.74 -4.79
C ILE A 26 4.07 5.19 -5.03
N ARG A 27 4.79 4.54 -5.97
CA ARG A 27 6.15 4.94 -6.35
C ARG A 27 6.21 6.37 -6.85
N ARG A 28 5.26 6.77 -7.70
CA ARG A 28 5.19 8.14 -8.22
C ARG A 28 4.99 9.15 -7.09
N HIS A 29 4.16 8.85 -6.10
CA HIS A 29 4.00 9.69 -4.92
C HIS A 29 5.32 9.82 -4.14
N LEU A 30 5.96 8.69 -3.82
CA LEU A 30 7.22 8.67 -3.09
C LEU A 30 8.35 9.41 -3.83
N ALA A 31 8.37 9.38 -5.16
CA ALA A 31 9.34 10.14 -5.95
C ALA A 31 9.18 11.67 -5.81
N TYR A 32 8.01 12.15 -5.38
CA TYR A 32 7.76 13.57 -5.11
C TYR A 32 7.88 13.93 -3.62
N SER A 33 7.72 12.98 -2.70
CA SER A 33 7.77 13.22 -1.26
C SER A 33 9.09 12.87 -0.60
N ALA A 34 9.81 11.87 -1.11
CA ALA A 34 11.03 11.37 -0.51
C ALA A 34 12.26 12.14 -1.00
N ASP A 35 13.20 12.39 -0.08
CA ASP A 35 14.50 12.99 -0.38
C ASP A 35 15.38 12.07 -1.26
N VAL A 36 15.04 10.78 -1.34
CA VAL A 36 15.78 9.75 -2.07
C VAL A 36 14.88 9.10 -3.13
N PRO A 37 15.34 8.95 -4.38
CA PRO A 37 14.56 8.29 -5.41
C PRO A 37 14.27 6.82 -5.04
N VAL A 38 12.99 6.45 -5.08
CA VAL A 38 12.52 5.08 -4.79
C VAL A 38 12.29 4.32 -6.10
N THR A 39 13.06 3.25 -6.30
CA THR A 39 12.87 2.32 -7.43
C THR A 39 11.75 1.32 -7.13
N TYR A 40 11.30 0.57 -8.15
CA TYR A 40 10.33 -0.51 -7.93
C TYR A 40 10.89 -1.58 -6.98
N ASP A 41 12.11 -2.05 -7.23
CA ASP A 41 12.79 -3.06 -6.40
C ASP A 41 12.99 -2.61 -4.94
N ALA A 42 13.12 -1.30 -4.71
CA ALA A 42 13.21 -0.75 -3.35
C ALA A 42 11.83 -0.61 -2.70
N LEU A 43 10.76 -0.38 -3.46
CA LEU A 43 9.41 -0.22 -2.95
C LEU A 43 8.77 -1.55 -2.54
N GLU A 44 8.95 -2.60 -3.35
CA GLU A 44 8.31 -3.91 -3.13
C GLU A 44 8.55 -4.48 -1.72
N PRO A 45 9.79 -4.51 -1.17
CA PRO A 45 10.03 -5.00 0.17
C PRO A 45 9.26 -4.24 1.26
N HIS A 46 9.00 -2.94 1.06
CA HIS A 46 8.20 -2.16 2.00
C HIS A 46 6.72 -2.53 1.94
N LEU A 47 6.17 -2.77 0.75
CA LEU A 47 4.79 -3.19 0.58
C LEU A 47 4.56 -4.59 1.16
N THR A 48 5.47 -5.53 0.88
CA THR A 48 5.44 -6.89 1.45
C THR A 48 5.48 -6.84 2.98
N GLN A 49 6.41 -6.09 3.58
CA GLN A 49 6.48 -5.98 5.05
C GLN A 49 5.22 -5.34 5.66
N LEU A 50 4.60 -4.37 4.98
CA LEU A 50 3.36 -3.76 5.46
C LEU A 50 2.17 -4.72 5.37
N GLU A 51 2.14 -5.56 4.34
CA GLU A 51 1.15 -6.62 4.16
C GLU A 51 1.32 -7.75 5.19
N GLU A 52 2.54 -8.24 5.40
CA GLU A 52 2.86 -9.26 6.44
C GLU A 52 2.46 -8.79 7.84
N ARG A 53 2.52 -7.47 8.09
CA ARG A 53 2.09 -6.84 9.35
C ARG A 53 0.59 -6.53 9.40
N GLY A 54 -0.17 -6.84 8.35
CA GLY A 54 -1.60 -6.59 8.26
C GLY A 54 -1.97 -5.11 8.20
N LEU A 55 -1.05 -4.23 7.80
CA LEU A 55 -1.28 -2.77 7.71
C LEU A 55 -1.77 -2.35 6.32
N VAL A 56 -1.49 -3.16 5.31
CA VAL A 56 -1.92 -2.99 3.92
C VAL A 56 -2.48 -4.32 3.42
N GLN A 57 -3.43 -4.27 2.49
CA GLN A 57 -3.94 -5.44 1.78
C GLN A 57 -3.64 -5.28 0.28
N ALA A 58 -3.01 -6.28 -0.31
CA ALA A 58 -2.92 -6.43 -1.76
C ALA A 58 -4.22 -7.04 -2.30
N ARG A 59 -4.69 -6.53 -3.43
CA ARG A 59 -5.81 -7.08 -4.19
C ARG A 59 -5.44 -7.07 -5.65
N ASP A 60 -5.33 -8.27 -6.22
CA ASP A 60 -5.29 -8.46 -7.65
C ASP A 60 -6.73 -8.66 -8.14
N PRO A 61 -7.33 -7.71 -8.89
CA PRO A 61 -8.52 -8.01 -9.64
C PRO A 61 -8.14 -9.07 -10.67
N GLU A 62 -8.80 -10.23 -10.58
CA GLU A 62 -8.40 -11.56 -11.11
C GLU A 62 -8.02 -11.65 -12.61
N GLU A 63 -7.97 -10.56 -13.37
CA GLU A 63 -7.62 -10.57 -14.81
C GLU A 63 -6.77 -9.39 -15.28
N SER A 64 -6.40 -8.43 -14.42
CA SER A 64 -5.72 -7.19 -14.87
C SER A 64 -4.20 -7.22 -14.77
N GLY A 65 -3.61 -8.24 -14.13
CA GLY A 65 -2.16 -8.31 -13.86
C GLY A 65 -1.61 -7.12 -13.06
N THR A 66 -2.49 -6.37 -12.39
CA THR A 66 -2.16 -5.12 -11.69
C THR A 66 -2.58 -5.22 -10.24
N THR A 67 -1.61 -5.20 -9.34
CA THR A 67 -1.86 -5.25 -7.91
C THR A 67 -2.26 -3.89 -7.36
N TYR A 68 -3.38 -3.86 -6.64
CA TYR A 68 -3.87 -2.69 -5.92
C TYR A 68 -3.65 -2.89 -4.42
N TYR A 69 -3.09 -1.87 -3.78
CA TYR A 69 -2.85 -1.85 -2.35
C TYR A 69 -3.84 -0.91 -1.69
N ARG A 70 -4.37 -1.31 -0.54
CA ARG A 70 -5.22 -0.46 0.32
C ARG A 70 -4.76 -0.55 1.75
N ARG A 71 -4.93 0.52 2.53
CA ARG A 71 -4.64 0.48 3.96
C ARG A 71 -5.66 -0.42 4.68
N ALA A 72 -5.17 -1.32 5.51
CA ALA A 72 -6.02 -2.18 6.33
C ALA A 72 -6.84 -1.32 7.29
N GLY A 73 -8.13 -1.65 7.45
CA GLY A 73 -9.06 -0.86 8.26
C GLY A 73 -9.49 0.49 7.64
N SER A 74 -8.94 0.88 6.49
CA SER A 74 -9.37 2.07 5.73
C SER A 74 -10.27 1.63 4.58
N GLY A 75 -11.56 1.84 4.73
CA GLY A 75 -12.62 1.48 3.78
C GLY A 75 -13.78 0.77 4.48
N PRO A 76 -14.98 0.76 3.88
CA PRO A 76 -16.19 0.32 4.56
C PRO A 76 -16.00 -1.10 5.09
N VAL A 77 -16.26 -1.27 6.38
CA VAL A 77 -16.37 -2.59 7.02
C VAL A 77 -17.35 -3.38 6.18
N ARG A 78 -16.87 -4.37 5.41
CA ARG A 78 -17.76 -5.38 4.86
C ARG A 78 -18.25 -6.15 6.07
N THR A 79 -19.44 -5.80 6.57
CA THR A 79 -20.23 -6.68 7.41
C THR A 79 -20.30 -8.01 6.68
N GLN A 80 -19.60 -9.00 7.24
CA GLN A 80 -19.67 -10.38 6.83
C GLN A 80 -21.11 -10.81 7.12
N THR A 81 -21.98 -10.74 6.11
CA THR A 81 -23.28 -11.38 6.18
C THR A 81 -22.99 -12.87 6.22
N ALA A 82 -22.99 -13.44 7.43
CA ALA A 82 -23.17 -14.86 7.60
C ALA A 82 -24.52 -15.21 6.97
N SER A 83 -24.50 -15.91 5.85
CA SER A 83 -25.69 -16.57 5.33
C SER A 83 -25.83 -17.88 6.09
N ASP A 84 -26.83 -17.92 6.98
CA ASP A 84 -27.48 -19.15 7.46
C ASP A 84 -28.35 -19.75 6.33
#